data_AF-A0A1H0NC47-F1
#
_entry.id   AF-A0A1H0NC47-F1
#
_cell.length_a   1.000
_cell.length_b   1.000
_cell.length_c   1.000
_cell.angle_alpha   90.00
_cell.angle_beta   90.00
_cell.angle_gamma   90.00
#
_symmetry.space_group_name_H-M   'P 1'
#
loop_
_entity.id
_entity.type
_entity.pdbx_description
1 polymer ?
#
loop_
_entity_poly.entity_id
_entity_poly.type
_entity_poly.pdbx_seq_one_letter_code
_entity_poly.pdbx_strand_id
1 'polypeptide(L)'
;MDSYEEICKALELVEGQLFAEKYDFCCPRVQLGKDMAVLTYQLFADTKLFGKPFSMQYNCIEIFQQEEAGWQVIHSTWSFILPMTMDFSAFAKEEIL
;
A
#
# COMPACT_ATOMS: atom_id res chain seq x y z
N MET A 1 3.51 11.85 5.17
CA MET A 1 2.95 12.32 3.89
C MET A 1 1.54 12.69 4.26
N ASP A 2 1.28 13.99 4.34
CA ASP A 2 0.17 14.48 5.17
C ASP A 2 -0.83 15.28 4.35
N SER A 3 -0.47 15.72 3.14
CA SER A 3 -1.37 16.40 2.20
C SER A 3 -1.76 15.53 1.01
N TYR A 4 -2.96 15.77 0.48
CA TYR A 4 -3.45 15.11 -0.74
C TYR A 4 -2.46 15.24 -1.91
N GLU A 5 -1.87 16.42 -2.10
CA GLU A 5 -0.91 16.66 -3.18
C GLU A 5 0.37 15.83 -3.05
N GLU A 6 0.89 15.65 -1.83
CA GLU A 6 2.05 14.80 -1.58
C GLU A 6 1.74 13.32 -1.83
N ILE A 7 0.53 12.88 -1.43
CA ILE A 7 0.07 11.51 -1.66
C ILE A 7 -0.08 11.26 -3.17
N CYS A 8 -0.72 12.16 -3.91
CA CYS A 8 -0.86 12.05 -5.36
C CYS A 8 0.51 11.94 -6.06
N LYS A 9 1.46 12.83 -5.72
CA LYS A 9 2.82 12.76 -6.28
C LYS A 9 3.55 11.46 -5.94
N ALA A 10 3.34 10.93 -4.73
CA ALA A 10 3.93 9.66 -4.33
C ALA A 10 3.33 8.48 -5.12
N LEU A 11 2.02 8.50 -5.37
CA LEU A 11 1.33 7.48 -6.15
C LEU A 11 1.71 7.55 -7.64
N GLU A 12 1.85 8.75 -8.22
CA GLU A 12 2.32 8.95 -9.60
C GLU A 12 3.69 8.30 -9.85
N LEU A 13 4.61 8.33 -8.88
CA LEU A 13 5.93 7.70 -9.01
C LEU A 13 5.84 6.18 -9.24
N VAL A 14 4.81 5.57 -8.67
CA VAL A 14 4.60 4.11 -8.66
C VAL A 14 3.58 3.68 -9.71
N GLU A 15 2.85 4.64 -10.28
CA GLU A 15 1.84 4.45 -11.32
C GLU A 15 2.48 3.82 -12.56
N GLY A 16 1.90 2.70 -13.02
CA GLY A 16 2.40 1.94 -14.17
C GLY A 16 3.66 1.10 -13.91
N GLN A 17 4.27 1.19 -12.72
CA GLN A 17 5.47 0.43 -12.35
C GLN A 17 5.21 -0.75 -11.42
N LEU A 18 4.04 -0.78 -10.77
CA LEU A 18 3.55 -1.93 -10.02
C LEU A 18 2.55 -2.72 -10.87
N PHE A 19 3.00 -3.84 -11.42
CA PHE A 19 2.12 -4.78 -12.12
C PHE A 19 2.21 -6.17 -11.47
N ALA A 20 1.16 -6.56 -10.76
CA ALA A 20 0.99 -7.92 -10.27
C ALA A 20 -0.11 -8.61 -11.09
N GLU A 21 0.14 -9.86 -11.48
CA GLU A 21 -0.88 -10.69 -12.15
C GLU A 21 -2.01 -11.09 -11.19
N LYS A 22 -1.72 -11.12 -9.89
CA LYS A 22 -2.66 -11.51 -8.84
C LYS A 22 -2.42 -10.72 -7.56
N TYR A 23 -3.50 -10.30 -6.92
CA TYR A 23 -3.51 -9.68 -5.60
C TYR A 23 -4.26 -10.57 -4.63
N ASP A 24 -3.58 -11.08 -3.61
CA ASP A 24 -4.15 -11.92 -2.56
C ASP A 24 -4.38 -11.08 -1.29
N PHE A 25 -5.65 -10.79 -1.01
CA PHE A 25 -6.08 -10.11 0.21
C PHE A 25 -6.40 -11.14 1.29
N CYS A 26 -5.56 -11.20 2.32
CA CYS A 26 -5.64 -12.17 3.40
C CYS A 26 -6.16 -11.52 4.69
N CYS A 27 -6.96 -12.30 5.44
CA CYS A 27 -7.44 -11.93 6.77
C CYS A 27 -8.09 -10.54 6.88
N PRO A 28 -8.97 -10.11 5.94
CA PRO A 28 -9.60 -8.80 6.05
C PRO A 28 -10.47 -8.73 7.31
N ARG A 29 -10.31 -7.65 8.08
CA ARG A 29 -11.15 -7.35 9.23
C ARG A 29 -11.64 -5.91 9.15
N VAL A 30 -12.93 -5.76 9.41
CA VAL A 30 -13.60 -4.46 9.44
C VAL A 30 -14.12 -4.24 10.85
N GLN A 31 -13.79 -3.09 11.42
CA GLN A 31 -14.37 -2.60 12.67
C GLN A 31 -15.13 -1.32 12.37
N LEU A 32 -16.44 -1.33 12.64
CA LEU A 32 -17.31 -0.18 12.42
C LEU A 32 -17.43 0.63 13.70
N GLY A 33 -17.18 1.93 13.59
CA GLY A 33 -17.61 2.97 14.53
C GLY A 33 -18.93 3.61 14.06
N LYS A 34 -19.26 4.78 14.62
CA LYS A 34 -20.50 5.51 14.28
C LYS A 34 -20.43 6.15 12.89
N ASP A 35 -19.32 6.83 12.63
CA ASP A 35 -19.01 7.62 11.44
C ASP A 35 -17.61 7.27 10.89
N MET A 36 -17.00 6.21 11.41
CA MET A 36 -15.66 5.77 11.05
C MET A 36 -15.66 4.25 10.87
N ALA A 37 -14.82 3.74 9.98
CA ALA A 37 -14.55 2.32 9.86
C ALA A 37 -13.04 2.09 9.76
N VAL A 38 -12.56 1.04 10.41
CA VAL A 38 -11.17 0.60 10.32
C VAL A 38 -11.15 -0.71 9.56
N LEU A 39 -10.42 -0.74 8.45
CA LEU A 39 -10.15 -1.93 7.65
C LEU A 39 -8.68 -2.32 7.84
N THR A 40 -8.45 -3.56 8.25
CA THR A 40 -7.11 -4.13 8.32
C THR A 40 -7.04 -5.37 7.45
N TYR A 41 -6.00 -5.51 6.63
CA TYR A 41 -5.78 -6.70 5.81
C TYR A 41 -4.29 -6.92 5.57
N GLN A 42 -3.96 -8.14 5.14
CA GLN A 42 -2.64 -8.48 4.63
C GLN A 42 -2.72 -8.57 3.11
N LEU A 43 -1.83 -7.86 2.43
CA LEU A 43 -1.70 -7.90 0.98
C LEU A 43 -0.47 -8.72 0.60
N PHE A 44 -0.70 -9.78 -0.16
CA PHE A 44 0.34 -10.56 -0.81
C PHE A 44 0.21 -10.42 -2.32
N ALA A 45 1.26 -9.96 -2.99
CA ALA A 45 1.29 -9.90 -4.44
C ALA A 45 2.73 -10.06 -4.93
N ASP A 46 2.95 -10.97 -5.87
CA ASP A 46 4.23 -11.05 -6.57
C ASP A 46 4.14 -10.16 -7.81
N THR A 47 4.98 -9.13 -7.83
CA THR A 47 5.00 -8.08 -8.85
C THR A 47 6.39 -7.95 -9.44
N LYS A 48 6.50 -7.17 -10.52
CA LYS A 48 7.77 -6.63 -10.97
C LYS A 48 7.77 -5.15 -10.67
N LEU A 49 8.78 -4.68 -9.93
CA LEU A 49 9.01 -3.27 -9.67
C LEU A 49 10.31 -2.87 -10.36
N PHE A 50 10.29 -1.83 -11.20
CA PHE A 50 11.43 -1.42 -12.03
C PHE A 50 12.07 -2.57 -12.84
N GLY A 51 11.26 -3.53 -13.28
CA GLY A 51 11.72 -4.71 -14.03
C GLY A 51 12.37 -5.82 -13.19
N LYS A 52 12.48 -5.65 -11.86
CA LYS A 52 12.98 -6.67 -10.93
C LYS A 52 11.82 -7.36 -10.19
N PRO A 53 11.92 -8.67 -9.91
CA PRO A 53 10.91 -9.37 -9.12
C PRO A 53 10.85 -8.77 -7.71
N PHE A 54 9.64 -8.48 -7.24
CA PHE A 54 9.38 -7.92 -5.92
C PHE A 54 8.17 -8.61 -5.31
N SER A 55 8.31 -9.11 -4.09
CA SER A 55 7.18 -9.70 -3.35
C SER A 55 6.59 -8.64 -2.44
N MET A 56 5.41 -8.15 -2.77
CA MET A 56 4.64 -7.24 -1.94
C MET A 56 4.01 -8.05 -0.81
N GLN A 57 4.50 -7.83 0.42
CA GLN A 57 3.95 -8.45 1.62
C GLN A 57 3.70 -7.36 2.66
N TYR A 58 2.49 -6.81 2.65
CA TYR A 58 2.14 -5.64 3.45
C TYR A 58 1.01 -5.93 4.43
N ASN A 59 1.15 -5.44 5.66
CA ASN A 59 0.05 -5.16 6.55
C ASN A 59 -0.49 -3.77 6.21
N CYS A 60 -1.74 -3.72 5.78
CA CYS A 60 -2.44 -2.50 5.43
C CYS A 60 -3.48 -2.19 6.51
N ILE A 61 -3.51 -0.93 6.94
CA ILE A 61 -4.53 -0.37 7.82
C ILE A 61 -5.10 0.85 7.11
N GLU A 62 -6.39 0.81 6.84
CA GLU A 62 -7.12 1.88 6.19
C GLU A 62 -8.26 2.36 7.09
N ILE A 63 -8.31 3.67 7.30
CA ILE A 63 -9.33 4.30 8.13
C ILE A 63 -10.22 5.09 7.20
N PHE A 64 -11.51 4.78 7.27
CA PHE A 64 -12.55 5.42 6.50
C PHE A 64 -13.39 6.31 7.41
N GLN A 65 -13.78 7.47 6.91
CA GLN A 65 -14.78 8.34 7.55
C GLN A 65 -15.99 8.48 6.63
N GLN A 66 -17.17 8.42 7.23
CA GLN A 66 -18.43 8.64 6.52
C GLN A 66 -18.68 10.15 6.42
N GLU A 67 -18.66 10.66 5.18
CA GLU A 67 -19.01 12.03 4.85
C GLU A 67 -20.33 12.07 4.06
N GLU A 68 -20.84 13.28 3.76
CA GLU A 68 -22.08 13.45 2.99
C GLU A 68 -22.00 12.79 1.60
N ALA A 69 -20.80 12.75 1.01
CA ALA A 69 -20.53 12.14 -0.29
C ALA A 69 -20.26 10.62 -0.23
N GLY A 70 -20.23 10.01 0.96
CA GLY A 70 -19.94 8.60 1.17
C GLY A 70 -18.70 8.34 2.02
N TRP A 71 -18.19 7.10 1.99
CA TRP A 71 -17.00 6.71 2.74
C TRP A 71 -15.74 7.19 2.02
N GLN A 72 -14.91 7.96 2.72
CA GLN A 72 -13.62 8.46 2.23
C GLN A 72 -12.49 7.89 3.09
N VAL A 73 -11.35 7.55 2.47
CA VAL A 73 -10.15 7.14 3.20
C VAL A 73 -9.48 8.37 3.78
N ILE A 74 -9.45 8.48 5.10
CA ILE A 74 -8.79 9.60 5.80
C ILE A 74 -7.35 9.26 6.20
N HIS A 75 -7.01 7.97 6.24
CA HIS A 75 -5.67 7.51 6.60
C HIS A 75 -5.42 6.11 6.04
N SER A 76 -4.22 5.89 5.50
CA SER A 76 -3.76 4.58 5.05
C SER A 76 -2.32 4.38 5.48
N THR A 77 -2.04 3.27 6.19
CA THR A 77 -0.70 2.87 6.60
C THR A 77 -0.37 1.53 5.98
N TRP A 78 0.78 1.47 5.31
CA TRP A 78 1.29 0.27 4.64
C TRP A 78 2.64 -0.07 5.26
N SER A 79 2.73 -1.26 5.85
CA SER A 79 3.93 -1.71 6.55
C SER A 79 4.31 -3.11 6.12
N PHE A 80 5.61 -3.38 5.99
CA PHE A 80 6.09 -4.71 5.61
C PHE A 80 5.82 -5.73 6.73
N ILE A 81 5.34 -6.92 6.36
CA ILE A 81 5.04 -7.98 7.34
C ILE A 81 6.35 -8.53 7.97
N LEU A 82 7.41 -8.64 7.17
CA LEU A 82 8.73 -9.13 7.60
C LEU A 82 9.85 -8.33 6.90
N PRO A 83 10.08 -7.06 7.28
CA PRO A 83 11.04 -6.20 6.56
C PRO A 83 12.45 -6.78 6.51
N MET A 84 12.88 -7.51 7.55
CA MET A 84 14.23 -8.09 7.61
C MET A 84 14.46 -9.25 6.63
N THR A 85 13.41 -9.84 6.08
CA THR A 85 13.51 -10.93 5.09
C THR A 85 13.26 -10.46 3.66
N MET A 86 13.01 -9.15 3.47
CA MET A 86 12.71 -8.59 2.17
C MET A 86 13.98 -8.14 1.45
N ASP A 87 14.01 -8.38 0.14
CA ASP A 87 15.04 -7.84 -0.73
C ASP A 87 14.65 -6.43 -1.20
N PHE A 88 15.33 -5.42 -0.65
CA PHE A 88 15.16 -4.02 -1.04
C PHE A 88 16.07 -3.59 -2.20
N SER A 89 16.83 -4.51 -2.82
CA SER A 89 17.71 -4.23 -3.96
C SER A 89 16.95 -3.68 -5.18
N ALA A 90 15.63 -3.87 -5.24
CA ALA A 90 14.76 -3.25 -6.23
C ALA A 90 14.62 -1.72 -6.06
N PHE A 91 14.83 -1.19 -4.84
CA PHE A 91 14.77 0.24 -4.52
C PHE A 91 16.14 0.91 -4.46
N ALA A 92 17.23 0.12 -4.46
CA ALA A 92 18.58 0.66 -4.53
C ALA A 92 18.76 1.31 -5.90
N LYS A 93 18.94 2.65 -5.92
CA LYS A 93 19.40 3.36 -7.12
C LYS A 93 20.74 2.76 -7.54
N GLU A 94 20.88 2.41 -8.81
CA GLU A 94 22.20 2.28 -9.42
C GLU A 94 22.90 3.63 -9.26
N GLU A 95 23.90 3.70 -8.38
CA GLU A 95 24.89 4.77 -8.41
C GLU A 95 25.63 4.62 -9.74
N ILE A 96 25.20 5.41 -10.74
CA ILE A 96 25.93 5.56 -11.99
C ILE A 96 27.22 6.32 -11.65
N LEU A 97 28.34 5.59 -11.69
CA LEU A 97 29.70 6.12 -11.65
C LEU A 97 30.04 6.79 -12.99
#